data_AF-A0A9D3YHW3-F1
#
_entry.id   AF-A0A9D3YHW3-F1
#
_cell.length_a   1.000
_cell.length_b   1.000
_cell.length_c   1.000
_cell.angle_alpha   90.00
_cell.angle_beta   90.00
_cell.angle_gamma   90.00
#
_symmetry.space_group_name_H-M   'P 1'
#
loop_
_entity.id
_entity.type
_entity.pdbx_description
1 polymer ?
#
loop_
_entity_poly.entity_id
_entity_poly.type
_entity_poly.pdbx_seq_one_letter_code
_entity_poly.pdbx_strand_id
1 'polypeptide(L)'
;MFNQERIVYEISLQKVKTLPDTFMEARGLFGASCRRLVPGIDCPETAALLNFSAFVETDRPFLLIDNVCVFESFDPMLLVSQSSPFLVLRTVSATQNGKHVLDYVFKRNGEIIVQINSVSEETLIPGLKTRTGTENEEVGFNLFQFKVDIDSSEETLASQLYMTGIQAGTQSVVLDSTQTINFPRLSRFTKLVTNERCLPTNSTTERPEFDIHNNSPSIIYRITVDSNVNAAFLQKFATTHKWLNCPILVMRYSDSERNPGLFSLRDGAVQSPGEYGTHIDDENLGEQDLQMWITVGTQTVLSNSTGSQSLSASIRIIPNS
;
A
#
# COMPACT_ATOMS: atom_id res chain seq x y z
N MET A 1 3.04 -14.63 10.80
CA MET A 1 3.07 -14.95 12.24
C MET A 1 4.30 -14.30 12.86
N PHE A 2 4.22 -13.92 14.13
CA PHE A 2 5.35 -13.45 14.94
C PHE A 2 5.21 -14.02 16.34
N ASN A 3 6.28 -14.54 16.92
CA ASN A 3 6.23 -15.23 18.22
C ASN A 3 5.11 -16.28 18.33
N GLN A 4 4.88 -17.04 17.25
CA GLN A 4 3.82 -18.07 17.11
C GLN A 4 2.37 -17.54 17.08
N GLU A 5 2.17 -16.23 17.07
CA GLU A 5 0.85 -15.61 16.91
C GLU A 5 0.63 -15.16 15.47
N ARG A 6 -0.59 -15.38 14.93
CA ARG A 6 -0.99 -14.84 13.63
C ARG A 6 -1.13 -13.32 13.77
N ILE A 7 -0.53 -12.60 12.83
CA ILE A 7 -0.68 -11.14 12.70
C ILE A 7 -1.67 -10.84 11.57
N VAL A 8 -1.41 -11.42 10.41
CA VAL A 8 -2.15 -11.20 9.18
C VAL A 8 -2.36 -12.56 8.53
N TYR A 9 -3.59 -12.81 8.07
CA TYR A 9 -3.93 -13.99 7.28
C TYR A 9 -3.45 -13.82 5.84
N GLU A 10 -3.71 -12.66 5.24
CA GLU A 10 -3.36 -12.35 3.85
C GLU A 10 -2.83 -10.93 3.70
N ILE A 11 -1.70 -10.80 2.99
CA ILE A 11 -1.26 -9.54 2.39
C ILE A 11 -0.98 -9.83 0.91
N SER A 12 -1.73 -9.20 0.01
CA SER A 12 -1.63 -9.52 -1.40
C SER A 12 -1.85 -8.30 -2.30
N LEU A 13 -1.09 -8.24 -3.39
CA LEU A 13 -1.30 -7.26 -4.46
C LEU A 13 -2.53 -7.68 -5.27
N GLN A 14 -3.50 -6.78 -5.37
CA GLN A 14 -4.80 -7.01 -5.99
C GLN A 14 -4.87 -6.39 -7.38
N LYS A 15 -4.47 -5.12 -7.51
CA LYS A 15 -4.57 -4.37 -8.77
C LYS A 15 -3.34 -3.49 -8.98
N VAL A 16 -3.00 -3.30 -10.26
CA VAL A 16 -2.00 -2.34 -10.71
C VAL A 16 -2.61 -1.48 -11.80
N LYS A 17 -2.42 -0.17 -11.73
CA LYS A 17 -2.86 0.77 -12.76
C LYS A 17 -1.80 1.85 -12.99
N THR A 18 -1.57 2.22 -14.23
CA THR A 18 -0.72 3.36 -14.59
C THR A 18 -1.58 4.47 -15.16
N LEU A 19 -1.26 5.72 -14.80
CA LEU A 19 -1.91 6.94 -15.29
C LEU A 19 -0.85 7.89 -15.87
N PRO A 20 -1.17 8.68 -16.93
CA PRO A 20 -2.45 8.72 -17.64
C PRO A 20 -2.73 7.44 -18.45
N ASP A 21 -4.01 7.10 -18.57
CA ASP A 21 -4.50 5.86 -19.19
C ASP A 21 -4.59 6.00 -20.72
N THR A 22 -3.43 6.08 -21.39
CA THR A 22 -3.36 6.25 -22.85
C THR A 22 -3.09 4.96 -23.61
N PHE A 23 -2.77 3.87 -22.90
CA PHE A 23 -2.60 2.56 -23.49
C PHE A 23 -3.87 1.74 -23.33
N MET A 24 -4.31 1.13 -24.44
CA MET A 24 -5.26 0.03 -24.41
C MET A 24 -4.81 -1.00 -23.37
N GLU A 25 -5.60 -1.14 -22.30
CA GLU A 25 -5.67 -2.30 -21.39
C GLU A 25 -4.45 -3.22 -21.47
N ALA A 26 -3.31 -2.77 -20.92
CA ALA A 26 -2.19 -3.67 -20.74
C ALA A 26 -2.70 -4.84 -19.90
N ARG A 27 -2.72 -6.03 -20.48
CA ARG A 27 -2.94 -7.31 -19.82
C ARG A 27 -1.80 -7.52 -18.81
N GLY A 28 -1.83 -6.77 -17.73
CA GLY A 28 -0.78 -6.72 -16.72
C GLY A 28 -0.99 -7.84 -15.72
N LEU A 29 -0.72 -9.07 -16.13
CA LEU A 29 -0.64 -10.19 -15.20
C LEU A 29 0.65 -10.06 -14.40
N PHE A 30 0.62 -9.25 -13.34
CA PHE A 30 1.80 -8.91 -12.54
C PHE A 30 2.67 -10.13 -12.21
N GLY A 31 2.03 -11.23 -11.78
CA GLY A 31 2.73 -12.48 -11.46
C GLY A 31 3.32 -13.22 -12.68
N ALA A 32 2.66 -13.21 -13.82
CA ALA A 32 3.19 -13.83 -15.05
C ALA A 32 4.24 -12.97 -15.76
N SER A 33 4.27 -11.67 -15.44
CA SER A 33 5.26 -10.69 -15.89
C SER A 33 6.50 -10.61 -14.99
N CYS A 34 6.60 -11.47 -13.95
CA CYS A 34 7.79 -11.54 -13.11
C CYS A 34 9.02 -11.93 -13.93
N ARG A 35 10.13 -11.22 -13.70
CA ARG A 35 11.39 -11.43 -14.39
C ARG A 35 12.33 -12.28 -13.55
N ARG A 36 13.26 -12.93 -14.24
CA ARG A 36 14.40 -13.59 -13.60
C ARG A 36 15.24 -12.55 -12.89
N LEU A 37 15.52 -12.78 -11.61
CA LEU A 37 16.37 -11.94 -10.78
C LEU A 37 17.83 -12.33 -10.95
N VAL A 38 18.71 -11.34 -11.01
CA VAL A 38 20.15 -11.52 -11.15
C VAL A 38 20.83 -11.35 -9.78
N PRO A 39 21.44 -12.42 -9.22
CA PRO A 39 22.23 -12.32 -7.98
C PRO A 39 23.33 -11.28 -8.08
N GLY A 40 23.53 -10.50 -7.01
CA GLY A 40 24.47 -9.38 -6.96
C GLY A 40 23.95 -8.08 -7.59
N ILE A 41 22.81 -8.12 -8.31
CA ILE A 41 22.20 -6.93 -8.93
C ILE A 41 20.81 -6.67 -8.34
N ASP A 42 19.86 -7.58 -8.56
CA ASP A 42 18.48 -7.43 -8.08
C ASP A 42 18.33 -7.80 -6.60
N CYS A 43 19.16 -8.75 -6.16
CA CYS A 43 19.24 -9.26 -4.79
C CYS A 43 20.70 -9.53 -4.42
N PRO A 44 21.06 -9.63 -3.12
CA PRO A 44 22.40 -10.04 -2.71
C PRO A 44 22.83 -11.37 -3.35
N GLU A 45 24.14 -11.56 -3.57
CA GLU A 45 24.67 -12.83 -4.09
C GLU A 45 24.34 -14.03 -3.20
N THR A 46 24.14 -13.79 -1.90
CA THR A 46 23.80 -14.81 -0.89
C THR A 46 22.30 -15.10 -0.78
N ALA A 47 21.46 -14.47 -1.61
CA ALA A 47 20.03 -14.66 -1.57
C ALA A 47 19.62 -16.07 -2.02
N ALA A 48 18.60 -16.63 -1.37
CA ALA A 48 17.94 -17.84 -1.86
C ALA A 48 16.98 -17.46 -2.99
N LEU A 49 17.18 -18.05 -4.17
CA LEU A 49 16.32 -17.84 -5.34
C LEU A 49 15.27 -18.95 -5.44
N LEU A 50 14.03 -18.55 -5.73
CA LEU A 50 12.88 -19.43 -5.88
C LEU A 50 12.31 -19.32 -7.29
N ASN A 51 11.83 -20.45 -7.80
CA ASN A 51 11.16 -20.57 -9.09
C ASN A 51 9.65 -20.69 -8.89
N PHE A 52 8.88 -20.18 -9.84
CA PHE A 52 7.43 -20.34 -9.88
C PHE A 52 6.97 -20.82 -11.25
N SER A 53 5.87 -21.57 -11.29
CA SER A 53 5.24 -21.95 -12.56
C SER A 53 4.01 -21.08 -12.81
N ALA A 54 3.86 -20.57 -14.03
CA ALA A 54 2.67 -19.84 -14.46
C ALA A 54 1.98 -20.59 -15.60
N PHE A 55 0.65 -20.45 -15.68
CA PHE A 55 -0.18 -21.01 -16.74
C PHE A 55 -1.11 -19.91 -17.25
N VAL A 56 -0.64 -19.21 -18.28
CA VAL A 56 -1.30 -18.03 -18.83
C VAL A 56 -1.22 -18.10 -20.34
N GLU A 57 -2.38 -18.04 -21.00
CA GLU A 57 -2.51 -17.98 -22.48
C GLU A 57 -1.65 -19.03 -23.22
N THR A 58 -1.47 -20.20 -22.61
CA THR A 58 -0.59 -21.28 -23.10
C THR A 58 -1.22 -22.64 -22.80
N ASP A 59 -0.84 -23.66 -23.58
CA ASP A 59 -1.35 -25.04 -23.42
C ASP A 59 -0.54 -25.88 -22.40
N ARG A 60 0.56 -25.33 -21.87
CA ARG A 60 1.39 -25.96 -20.84
C ARG A 60 1.93 -24.93 -19.85
N PRO A 61 2.12 -25.29 -18.57
CA PRO A 61 2.75 -24.38 -17.61
C PRO A 61 4.18 -24.07 -18.06
N PHE A 62 4.59 -22.82 -17.84
CA PHE A 62 5.97 -22.38 -18.06
C PHE A 62 6.62 -22.02 -16.73
N LEU A 63 7.93 -22.26 -16.64
CA LEU A 63 8.72 -22.00 -15.44
C LEU A 63 9.31 -20.60 -15.49
N LEU A 64 9.00 -19.79 -14.49
CA LEU A 64 9.70 -18.56 -14.14
C LEU A 64 10.87 -18.95 -13.24
N ILE A 65 12.08 -18.79 -13.77
CA ILE A 65 13.32 -19.16 -13.07
C ILE A 65 13.83 -17.96 -12.28
N ASP A 66 14.28 -18.20 -11.05
CA ASP A 66 14.87 -17.24 -10.11
C ASP A 66 14.05 -15.94 -9.99
N ASN A 67 12.72 -16.02 -9.99
CA ASN A 67 11.86 -14.84 -10.08
C ASN A 67 11.44 -14.25 -8.73
N VAL A 68 11.80 -14.94 -7.65
CA VAL A 68 11.64 -14.47 -6.27
C VAL A 68 12.94 -14.71 -5.52
N CYS A 69 13.36 -13.76 -4.70
CA CYS A 69 14.52 -13.92 -3.85
C CYS A 69 14.18 -13.68 -2.37
N VAL A 70 14.83 -14.44 -1.49
CA VAL A 70 14.70 -14.36 -0.05
C VAL A 70 16.08 -14.12 0.55
N PHE A 71 16.24 -13.06 1.33
CA PHE A 71 17.52 -12.71 1.92
C PHE A 71 17.38 -11.93 3.22
N GLU A 72 18.37 -12.05 4.10
CA GLU A 72 18.53 -11.15 5.25
C GLU A 72 19.32 -9.91 4.82
N SER A 73 18.92 -8.77 5.36
CA SER A 73 19.59 -7.49 5.14
C SER A 73 19.61 -6.69 6.44
N PHE A 74 20.35 -5.59 6.45
CA PHE A 74 20.46 -4.65 7.55
C PHE A 74 20.23 -3.24 7.03
N ASP A 75 19.77 -2.34 7.90
CA ASP A 75 19.64 -0.94 7.56
C ASP A 75 21.04 -0.32 7.51
N PRO A 76 21.53 0.13 6.34
CA PRO A 76 22.86 0.70 6.20
C PRO A 76 22.96 2.11 6.80
N MET A 77 21.82 2.78 7.06
CA MET A 77 21.79 4.11 7.66
C MET A 77 21.94 4.08 9.19
N LEU A 78 21.72 2.92 9.79
CA LEU A 78 21.98 2.69 11.21
C LEU A 78 23.41 2.19 11.40
N LEU A 79 24.05 2.61 12.48
CA LEU A 79 25.28 1.97 12.94
C LEU A 79 25.03 0.45 13.05
N VAL A 80 25.95 -0.39 12.58
CA VAL A 80 25.77 -1.86 12.56
C VAL A 80 25.40 -2.40 13.95
N SER A 81 25.88 -1.78 15.03
CA SER A 81 25.52 -2.13 16.41
C SER A 81 24.07 -1.84 16.80
N GLN A 82 23.38 -0.99 16.05
CA GLN A 82 21.98 -0.60 16.22
C GLN A 82 21.07 -1.18 15.12
N SER A 83 21.66 -1.67 14.03
CA SER A 83 20.95 -2.24 12.89
C SER A 83 20.57 -3.69 13.18
N SER A 84 19.30 -3.91 13.50
CA SER A 84 18.77 -5.27 13.60
C SER A 84 18.57 -5.84 12.20
N PRO A 85 19.02 -7.08 11.90
CA PRO A 85 18.74 -7.69 10.61
C PRO A 85 17.24 -7.86 10.40
N PHE A 86 16.83 -7.80 9.14
CA PHE A 86 15.46 -8.03 8.69
C PHE A 86 15.44 -8.96 7.48
N LEU A 87 14.36 -9.70 7.32
CA LEU A 87 14.15 -10.64 6.21
C LEU A 87 13.41 -9.92 5.08
N VAL A 88 13.85 -10.12 3.85
CA VAL A 88 13.20 -9.58 2.65
C VAL A 88 12.79 -10.72 1.73
N LEU A 89 11.54 -10.70 1.29
CA LEU A 89 11.01 -11.46 0.17
C LEU A 89 10.74 -10.48 -0.98
N ARG A 90 11.46 -10.62 -2.09
CA ARG A 90 11.40 -9.71 -3.24
C ARG A 90 10.98 -10.41 -4.51
N THR A 91 10.15 -9.74 -5.30
CA THR A 91 9.86 -10.09 -6.70
C THR A 91 9.94 -8.85 -7.57
N VAL A 92 10.33 -9.02 -8.84
CA VAL A 92 10.37 -7.93 -9.81
C VAL A 92 9.45 -8.27 -10.98
N SER A 93 8.45 -7.43 -11.21
CA SER A 93 7.55 -7.55 -12.36
C SER A 93 7.86 -6.47 -13.38
N ALA A 94 8.01 -6.86 -14.65
CA ALA A 94 8.15 -5.90 -15.74
C ALA A 94 6.90 -5.95 -16.60
N THR A 95 6.04 -4.95 -16.39
CA THR A 95 4.84 -4.73 -17.20
C THR A 95 5.20 -3.83 -18.37
N GLN A 96 4.26 -3.58 -19.29
CA GLN A 96 4.45 -2.59 -20.36
C GLN A 96 4.74 -1.18 -19.78
N ASN A 97 4.24 -0.90 -18.58
CA ASN A 97 4.28 0.45 -18.01
C ASN A 97 5.54 0.72 -17.17
N GLY A 98 6.40 -0.29 -16.99
CA GLY A 98 7.64 -0.19 -16.24
C GLY A 98 7.98 -1.44 -15.45
N LYS A 99 9.05 -1.30 -14.66
CA LYS A 99 9.52 -2.32 -13.73
C LYS A 99 9.11 -1.95 -12.31
N HIS A 100 8.58 -2.94 -11.60
CA HIS A 100 8.11 -2.82 -10.23
C HIS A 100 8.85 -3.82 -9.36
N VAL A 101 9.54 -3.32 -8.34
CA VAL A 101 10.16 -4.12 -7.28
C VAL A 101 9.17 -4.15 -6.13
N LEU A 102 8.65 -5.33 -5.81
CA LEU A 102 7.75 -5.56 -4.69
C LEU A 102 8.48 -6.33 -3.60
N ASP A 103 8.61 -5.70 -2.44
CA ASP A 103 9.28 -6.23 -1.27
C ASP A 103 8.29 -6.46 -0.14
N TYR A 104 8.35 -7.63 0.48
CA TYR A 104 7.80 -7.89 1.81
C TYR A 104 8.97 -7.99 2.79
N VAL A 105 9.06 -7.04 3.70
CA VAL A 105 10.13 -6.91 4.68
C VAL A 105 9.59 -7.27 6.06
N PHE A 106 10.27 -8.18 6.75
CA PHE A 106 9.92 -8.64 8.08
C PHE A 106 11.04 -8.26 9.04
N LYS A 107 10.73 -7.36 9.97
CA LYS A 107 11.69 -6.91 10.98
C LYS A 107 11.62 -7.77 12.23
N ARG A 108 12.72 -7.78 12.98
CA ARG A 108 12.85 -8.54 14.23
C ARG A 108 11.90 -8.11 15.34
N ASN A 109 11.43 -6.87 15.32
CA ASN A 109 10.41 -6.36 16.24
C ASN A 109 8.98 -6.77 15.85
N GLY A 110 8.81 -7.59 14.81
CA GLY A 110 7.52 -8.05 14.31
C GLY A 110 6.84 -7.11 13.33
N GLU A 111 7.47 -5.97 13.01
CA GLU A 111 6.97 -5.07 11.97
C GLU A 111 7.04 -5.75 10.59
N ILE A 112 5.95 -5.65 9.84
CA ILE A 112 5.86 -6.07 8.43
C ILE A 112 5.77 -4.81 7.57
N ILE A 113 6.61 -4.70 6.54
CA ILE A 113 6.56 -3.62 5.56
C ILE A 113 6.34 -4.23 4.18
N VAL A 114 5.28 -3.80 3.51
CA VAL A 114 5.08 -4.02 2.08
C VAL A 114 5.56 -2.77 1.37
N GLN A 115 6.57 -2.88 0.53
CA GLN A 115 7.13 -1.75 -0.20
C GLN A 115 7.09 -2.04 -1.70
N ILE A 116 6.67 -1.04 -2.47
CA ILE A 116 6.73 -1.09 -3.92
C ILE A 116 7.52 0.10 -4.45
N ASN A 117 8.54 -0.23 -5.25
CA ASN A 117 9.35 0.74 -5.97
C ASN A 117 9.05 0.57 -7.45
N SER A 118 8.78 1.67 -8.14
CA SER A 118 8.48 1.64 -9.58
C SER A 118 9.48 2.48 -10.33
N VAL A 119 9.94 1.95 -11.46
CA VAL A 119 10.73 2.66 -12.45
C VAL A 119 10.00 2.55 -13.78
N SER A 120 9.57 3.69 -14.33
CA SER A 120 9.06 3.71 -15.70
C SER A 120 10.23 3.71 -16.68
N GLU A 121 10.23 2.75 -17.60
CA GLU A 121 11.29 2.55 -18.59
C GLU A 121 10.96 3.13 -19.97
N GLU A 122 9.68 3.41 -20.23
CA GLU A 122 9.25 4.02 -21.49
C GLU A 122 9.19 5.54 -21.35
N THR A 123 9.45 6.27 -22.44
CA THR A 123 8.93 7.64 -22.63
C THR A 123 7.46 7.60 -22.29
N LEU A 124 7.08 8.24 -21.19
CA LEU A 124 5.67 8.44 -20.84
C LEU A 124 5.00 8.99 -22.11
N ILE A 125 3.96 8.34 -22.59
CA ILE A 125 3.23 8.89 -23.73
C ILE A 125 2.82 10.33 -23.36
N PRO A 126 3.04 11.32 -24.25
CA PRO A 126 2.77 12.72 -23.95
C PRO A 126 1.32 12.89 -23.50
N GLY A 127 1.13 13.19 -22.21
CA GLY A 127 -0.20 13.30 -21.62
C GLY A 127 -0.26 14.25 -20.44
N LEU A 128 0.59 14.05 -19.44
CA LEU A 128 0.75 14.98 -18.32
C LEU A 128 2.14 15.61 -18.38
N LYS A 129 2.19 16.82 -18.92
CA LYS A 129 3.41 17.64 -18.91
C LYS A 129 3.35 18.56 -17.71
N THR A 130 4.34 18.48 -16.83
CA THR A 130 4.57 19.52 -15.84
C THR A 130 5.70 20.42 -16.31
N ARG A 131 5.52 21.73 -16.10
CA ARG A 131 6.59 22.69 -16.35
C ARG A 131 7.24 23.05 -15.02
N THR A 132 8.37 22.44 -14.74
CA THR A 132 9.27 22.77 -13.65
C THR A 132 10.42 23.59 -14.24
N GLY A 133 10.29 24.92 -14.19
CA GLY A 133 11.28 25.82 -14.80
C GLY A 133 11.20 25.88 -16.33
N THR A 134 12.29 25.50 -17.02
CA THR A 134 12.46 25.65 -18.49
C THR A 134 12.28 24.36 -19.29
N GLU A 135 12.20 23.19 -18.65
CA GLU A 135 12.07 21.91 -19.34
C GLU A 135 10.63 21.36 -19.26
N ASN A 136 10.24 20.57 -20.27
CA ASN A 136 9.01 19.80 -20.23
C ASN A 136 9.32 18.47 -19.56
N GLU A 137 8.75 18.22 -18.39
CA GLU A 137 8.82 16.93 -17.72
C GLU A 137 7.51 16.17 -17.96
N GLU A 138 7.63 14.88 -18.25
CA GLU A 138 6.48 13.99 -18.32
C GLU A 138 6.28 13.32 -16.97
N VAL A 139 5.02 13.30 -16.50
CA VAL A 139 4.67 12.74 -15.20
C VAL A 139 3.71 11.58 -15.37
N GLY A 140 4.09 10.45 -14.77
CA GLY A 140 3.26 9.26 -14.67
C GLY A 140 2.99 8.90 -13.22
N PHE A 141 1.94 8.13 -13.00
CA PHE A 141 1.58 7.59 -11.69
C PHE A 141 1.32 6.10 -11.81
N ASN A 142 1.94 5.30 -10.95
CA ASN A 142 1.62 3.88 -10.80
C ASN A 142 0.86 3.70 -9.49
N LEU A 143 -0.31 3.06 -9.57
CA LEU A 143 -1.24 2.84 -8.48
C LEU A 143 -1.32 1.34 -8.21
N PHE A 144 -1.29 0.96 -6.93
CA PHE A 144 -1.27 -0.41 -6.46
C PHE A 144 -2.34 -0.57 -5.38
N GLN A 145 -3.22 -1.55 -5.53
CA GLN A 145 -4.19 -1.92 -4.51
C GLN A 145 -3.70 -3.17 -3.80
N PHE A 146 -3.64 -3.14 -2.48
CA PHE A 146 -3.32 -4.28 -1.65
C PHE A 146 -4.54 -4.69 -0.82
N LYS A 147 -4.73 -6.00 -0.65
CA LYS A 147 -5.61 -6.57 0.37
C LYS A 147 -4.77 -6.91 1.59
N VAL A 148 -5.25 -6.51 2.76
CA VAL A 148 -4.61 -6.72 4.05
C VAL A 148 -5.68 -7.25 5.01
N ASP A 149 -5.60 -8.53 5.30
CA ASP A 149 -6.59 -9.28 6.08
C ASP A 149 -6.02 -9.60 7.46
N ILE A 150 -6.35 -8.76 8.44
CA ILE A 150 -5.68 -8.76 9.75
C ILE A 150 -6.47 -9.63 10.69
N ASP A 151 -5.95 -10.82 10.88
CA ASP A 151 -6.46 -11.82 11.79
C ASP A 151 -5.42 -12.03 12.89
N SER A 152 -5.56 -11.28 13.99
CA SER A 152 -4.94 -11.65 15.25
C SER A 152 -5.76 -12.80 15.81
N SER A 153 -5.19 -13.98 16.08
CA SER A 153 -5.71 -15.15 16.84
C SER A 153 -7.16 -15.66 16.63
N GLU A 154 -7.34 -16.98 16.75
CA GLU A 154 -8.64 -17.69 16.64
C GLU A 154 -9.71 -17.26 17.67
N GLU A 155 -9.34 -16.52 18.73
CA GLU A 155 -10.25 -16.01 19.75
C GLU A 155 -10.72 -14.56 19.50
N THR A 156 -10.22 -13.91 18.44
CA THR A 156 -10.39 -12.48 18.16
C THR A 156 -11.34 -12.24 17.00
N LEU A 157 -12.53 -12.83 17.10
CA LEU A 157 -13.64 -12.57 16.19
C LEU A 157 -14.15 -11.11 16.25
N ALA A 158 -13.57 -10.29 17.13
CA ALA A 158 -14.04 -8.97 17.49
C ALA A 158 -12.90 -7.94 17.50
N SER A 159 -12.45 -7.52 16.32
CA SER A 159 -11.50 -6.41 16.19
C SER A 159 -12.23 -5.07 16.06
N GLN A 160 -11.68 -4.03 16.68
CA GLN A 160 -12.15 -2.64 16.54
C GLN A 160 -11.07 -1.82 15.84
N LEU A 161 -11.49 -1.08 14.81
CA LEU A 161 -10.61 -0.19 14.06
C LEU A 161 -10.72 1.24 14.58
N TYR A 162 -9.59 1.84 14.91
CA TYR A 162 -9.50 3.23 15.29
C TYR A 162 -8.63 4.00 14.31
N MET A 163 -9.09 5.17 13.89
CA MET A 163 -8.28 6.12 13.15
C MET A 163 -7.66 7.10 14.15
N THR A 164 -6.34 7.10 14.22
CA THR A 164 -5.54 8.00 15.04
C THR A 164 -4.82 9.02 14.16
N GLY A 165 -4.80 10.27 14.57
CA GLY A 165 -4.11 11.32 13.84
C GLY A 165 -3.74 12.50 14.71
N ILE A 166 -3.10 13.49 14.10
CA ILE A 166 -2.73 14.74 14.74
C ILE A 166 -3.55 15.84 14.08
N GLN A 167 -4.24 16.64 14.89
CA GLN A 167 -4.94 17.84 14.43
C GLN A 167 -4.28 19.08 15.03
N ALA A 168 -4.07 20.08 14.18
CA ALA A 168 -3.61 21.40 14.61
C ALA A 168 -4.77 22.21 15.18
N GLY A 169 -4.55 22.79 16.36
CA GLY A 169 -5.47 23.72 17.00
C GLY A 169 -4.72 24.86 17.65
N THR A 170 -5.47 25.76 18.27
CA THR A 170 -4.92 26.86 19.06
C THR A 170 -5.34 26.67 20.50
N GLN A 171 -4.40 26.70 21.43
CA GLN A 171 -4.70 26.70 22.86
C GLN A 171 -4.41 28.07 23.45
N SER A 172 -5.39 28.61 24.18
CA SER A 172 -5.23 29.80 25.00
C SER A 172 -4.80 29.39 26.41
N VAL A 173 -3.72 29.98 26.91
CA VAL A 173 -3.31 29.86 28.31
C VAL A 173 -3.25 31.25 28.93
N VAL A 174 -3.90 31.38 30.09
CA VAL A 174 -3.86 32.59 30.90
C VAL A 174 -2.56 32.58 31.71
N LEU A 175 -1.72 33.59 31.52
CA LEU A 175 -0.44 33.72 32.25
C LEU A 175 -0.61 34.51 33.55
N ASP A 176 -1.47 35.53 33.54
CA ASP A 176 -1.85 36.33 34.71
C ASP A 176 -3.27 36.89 34.56
N SER A 177 -3.74 37.71 35.51
CA SER A 177 -5.09 38.30 35.51
C SER A 177 -5.39 39.22 34.31
N THR A 178 -4.42 39.52 33.46
CA THR A 178 -4.52 40.47 32.34
C THR A 178 -4.00 39.93 31.01
N GLN A 179 -3.25 38.82 31.00
CA GLN A 179 -2.60 38.29 29.80
C GLN A 179 -3.04 36.86 29.49
N THR A 180 -3.51 36.68 28.25
CA THR A 180 -3.76 35.37 27.65
C THR A 180 -2.90 35.25 26.41
N ILE A 181 -2.15 34.14 26.29
CA ILE A 181 -1.36 33.83 25.09
C ILE A 181 -2.01 32.66 24.36
N ASN A 182 -2.12 32.81 23.04
CA ASN A 182 -2.53 31.76 22.12
C ASN A 182 -1.28 31.13 21.51
N PHE A 183 -1.15 29.80 21.60
CA PHE A 183 -0.09 29.08 20.91
C PHE A 183 -0.66 27.92 20.08
N PRO A 184 0.01 27.57 18.96
CA PRO A 184 -0.35 26.40 18.18
C PRO A 184 -0.17 25.15 19.05
N ARG A 185 -1.23 24.33 19.14
CA ARG A 185 -1.23 23.05 19.83
C ARG A 185 -1.53 21.95 18.82
N LEU A 186 -0.68 20.93 18.81
CA LEU A 186 -1.00 19.67 18.16
C LEU A 186 -1.72 18.79 19.18
N SER A 187 -2.88 18.27 18.81
CA SER A 187 -3.62 17.31 19.64
C SER A 187 -3.79 16.00 18.89
N ARG A 188 -3.61 14.88 19.59
CA ARG A 188 -3.91 13.56 19.04
C ARG A 188 -5.42 13.34 19.12
N PHE A 189 -6.03 12.89 18.03
CA PHE A 189 -7.39 12.36 18.03
C PHE A 189 -7.34 10.86 17.79
N THR A 190 -8.33 10.15 18.34
CA THR A 190 -8.58 8.74 18.09
C THR A 190 -10.07 8.58 17.88
N LYS A 191 -10.47 8.05 16.72
CA LYS A 191 -11.87 7.90 16.31
C LYS A 191 -12.16 6.44 16.00
N LEU A 192 -13.12 5.84 16.70
CA LEU A 192 -13.61 4.51 16.38
C LEU A 192 -14.31 4.51 15.01
N VAL A 193 -13.95 3.57 14.15
CA VAL A 193 -14.51 3.38 12.82
C VAL A 193 -15.57 2.28 12.90
N THR A 194 -16.84 2.67 12.93
CA THR A 194 -17.98 1.73 13.01
C THR A 194 -18.74 1.62 11.69
N ASN A 195 -19.01 2.75 11.04
CA ASN A 195 -19.86 2.83 9.85
C ASN A 195 -19.11 3.39 8.63
N GLU A 196 -17.96 4.04 8.85
CA GLU A 196 -17.16 4.63 7.79
C GLU A 196 -16.26 3.55 7.17
N ARG A 197 -16.75 2.90 6.12
CA ARG A 197 -15.94 1.91 5.38
C ARG A 197 -14.85 2.57 4.56
N CYS A 198 -15.07 3.80 4.11
CA CYS A 198 -14.14 4.52 3.27
C CYS A 198 -13.35 5.56 4.06
N LEU A 199 -12.05 5.30 4.23
CA LEU A 199 -11.17 6.13 5.03
C LEU A 199 -10.31 7.03 4.13
N PRO A 200 -10.20 8.32 4.46
CA PRO A 200 -9.42 9.25 3.67
C PRO A 200 -7.92 9.00 3.86
N THR A 201 -7.16 9.05 2.77
CA THR A 201 -5.70 9.27 2.80
C THR A 201 -5.46 10.77 2.57
N ASN A 202 -5.77 11.63 3.55
CA ASN A 202 -5.79 13.08 3.33
C ASN A 202 -4.49 13.79 3.69
N SER A 203 -4.10 14.71 2.80
CA SER A 203 -3.25 15.88 2.97
C SER A 203 -1.80 15.68 3.48
N THR A 204 -0.88 16.45 2.89
CA THR A 204 0.57 16.46 3.08
C THR A 204 1.08 16.65 4.52
N THR A 205 0.19 16.80 5.51
CA THR A 205 0.50 17.08 6.91
C THR A 205 -0.12 16.10 7.93
N GLU A 206 -1.09 15.28 7.53
CA GLU A 206 -1.82 14.38 8.45
C GLU A 206 -1.84 12.97 7.86
N ARG A 207 -0.82 12.16 8.17
CA ARG A 207 -0.83 10.74 7.82
C ARG A 207 -1.67 10.01 8.87
N PRO A 208 -2.93 9.62 8.61
CA PRO A 208 -3.70 8.88 9.60
C PRO A 208 -3.03 7.53 9.85
N GLU A 209 -2.95 7.18 11.12
CA GLU A 209 -2.54 5.86 11.60
C GLU A 209 -3.82 5.07 11.89
N PHE A 210 -3.84 3.79 11.54
CA PHE A 210 -4.99 2.92 11.81
C PHE A 210 -4.60 1.92 12.89
N ASP A 211 -5.18 2.08 14.07
CA ASP A 211 -4.94 1.24 15.23
C ASP A 211 -6.02 0.15 15.28
N ILE A 212 -5.59 -1.11 15.31
CA ILE A 212 -6.45 -2.27 15.50
C ILE A 212 -6.37 -2.69 16.95
N HIS A 213 -7.53 -2.73 17.60
CA HIS A 213 -7.70 -3.12 18.98
C HIS A 213 -8.47 -4.44 19.06
N ASN A 214 -8.16 -5.23 20.08
CA ASN A 214 -9.03 -6.31 20.55
C ASN A 214 -10.09 -5.70 21.50
N ASN A 215 -10.94 -6.54 22.09
CA ASN A 215 -11.79 -6.23 23.25
C ASN A 215 -11.02 -5.73 24.51
N SER A 216 -9.70 -5.55 24.42
CA SER A 216 -8.81 -4.95 25.40
C SER A 216 -8.36 -3.56 24.92
N PRO A 217 -8.15 -2.57 25.81
CA PRO A 217 -7.70 -1.22 25.43
C PRO A 217 -6.31 -1.18 24.75
N SER A 218 -5.57 -2.28 24.71
CA SER A 218 -4.29 -2.37 24.03
C SER A 218 -4.44 -2.42 22.51
N ILE A 219 -3.74 -1.50 21.83
CA ILE A 219 -3.49 -1.61 20.39
C ILE A 219 -2.76 -2.93 20.16
N ILE A 220 -3.23 -3.75 19.22
CA ILE A 220 -2.54 -4.97 18.78
C ILE A 220 -1.57 -4.60 17.66
N TYR A 221 -2.10 -3.93 16.63
CA TYR A 221 -1.35 -3.55 15.44
C TYR A 221 -1.69 -2.13 15.02
N ARG A 222 -0.69 -1.43 14.52
CA ARG A 222 -0.81 -0.13 13.86
C ARG A 222 -0.47 -0.26 12.39
N ILE A 223 -1.35 0.22 11.54
CA ILE A 223 -1.11 0.31 10.10
C ILE A 223 -0.80 1.75 9.74
N THR A 224 0.30 1.96 9.03
CA THR A 224 0.65 3.24 8.43
C THR A 224 0.84 3.08 6.93
N VAL A 225 0.36 4.05 6.16
CA VAL A 225 0.41 4.04 4.70
C VAL A 225 1.25 5.21 4.23
N ASP A 226 2.30 4.94 3.47
CA ASP A 226 3.11 5.94 2.77
C ASP A 226 2.85 5.84 1.27
N SER A 227 2.33 6.92 0.69
CA SER A 227 1.94 6.99 -0.71
C SER A 227 2.30 8.37 -1.25
N ASN A 228 2.83 8.43 -2.47
CA ASN A 228 3.13 9.70 -3.14
C ASN A 228 1.90 10.30 -3.84
N VAL A 229 0.79 9.56 -3.87
CA VAL A 229 -0.51 10.04 -4.36
C VAL A 229 -1.48 10.19 -3.20
N ASN A 230 -2.23 11.29 -3.19
CA ASN A 230 -3.22 11.60 -2.16
C ASN A 230 -4.64 11.25 -2.60
N ALA A 231 -5.58 11.20 -1.64
CA ALA A 231 -6.98 10.85 -1.91
C ALA A 231 -7.62 11.76 -2.97
N ALA A 232 -7.38 13.07 -2.89
CA ALA A 232 -7.95 14.05 -3.82
C ALA A 232 -7.48 13.85 -5.27
N PHE A 233 -6.25 13.35 -5.47
CA PHE A 233 -5.76 12.96 -6.79
C PHE A 233 -6.46 11.71 -7.29
N LEU A 234 -6.55 10.66 -6.46
CA LEU A 234 -7.18 9.38 -6.81
C LEU A 234 -8.65 9.56 -7.22
N GLN A 235 -9.39 10.39 -6.48
CA GLN A 235 -10.81 10.67 -6.73
C GLN A 235 -11.07 11.30 -8.10
N LYS A 236 -10.10 11.98 -8.73
CA LYS A 236 -10.26 12.50 -10.10
C LYS A 236 -10.44 11.40 -11.14
N PHE A 237 -9.98 10.19 -10.84
CA PHE A 237 -10.06 9.01 -11.72
C PHE A 237 -11.10 7.99 -11.24
N ALA A 238 -11.86 8.30 -10.19
CA ALA A 238 -12.86 7.42 -9.62
C ALA A 238 -14.03 7.11 -10.57
N THR A 239 -14.29 7.97 -11.56
CA THR A 239 -15.35 7.76 -12.55
C THR A 239 -15.04 6.61 -13.50
N THR A 240 -13.77 6.43 -13.86
CA THR A 240 -13.29 5.33 -14.71
C THR A 240 -12.81 4.13 -13.90
N HIS A 241 -12.30 4.36 -12.70
CA HIS A 241 -11.74 3.35 -11.82
C HIS A 241 -12.35 3.48 -10.42
N LYS A 242 -13.53 2.88 -10.21
CA LYS A 242 -14.34 3.06 -8.99
C LYS A 242 -13.60 2.78 -7.67
N TRP A 243 -12.66 1.84 -7.67
CA TRP A 243 -11.83 1.53 -6.49
C TRP A 243 -10.93 2.69 -6.06
N LEU A 244 -10.65 3.67 -6.94
CA LEU A 244 -9.91 4.90 -6.60
C LEU A 244 -10.75 5.92 -5.84
N ASN A 245 -12.08 5.77 -5.79
CA ASN A 245 -12.94 6.62 -4.97
C ASN A 245 -12.63 6.44 -3.47
N CYS A 246 -12.10 5.26 -3.12
CA CYS A 246 -11.85 4.87 -1.76
C CYS A 246 -10.41 4.36 -1.58
N PRO A 247 -9.46 5.24 -1.23
CA PRO A 247 -8.07 4.87 -1.10
C PRO A 247 -7.84 3.79 -0.04
N ILE A 248 -8.55 3.86 1.07
CA ILE A 248 -8.56 2.80 2.09
C ILE A 248 -10.01 2.40 2.33
N LEU A 249 -10.33 1.16 1.98
CA LEU A 249 -11.65 0.57 2.18
C LEU A 249 -11.57 -0.54 3.22
N VAL A 250 -12.40 -0.46 4.25
CA VAL A 250 -12.48 -1.41 5.35
C VAL A 250 -13.80 -2.15 5.25
N MET A 251 -13.74 -3.47 5.34
CA MET A 251 -14.90 -4.33 5.26
C MET A 251 -14.77 -5.50 6.22
N ARG A 252 -15.91 -6.13 6.49
CA ARG A 252 -15.93 -7.44 7.13
C ARG A 252 -15.31 -8.48 6.19
N TYR A 253 -14.58 -9.44 6.76
CA TYR A 253 -14.12 -10.59 6.00
C TYR A 253 -15.29 -11.39 5.43
N SER A 254 -15.16 -11.82 4.17
CA SER A 254 -16.08 -12.78 3.55
C SER A 254 -15.35 -13.62 2.51
N ASP A 255 -15.60 -14.93 2.52
CA ASP A 255 -15.08 -15.87 1.53
C ASP A 255 -15.52 -15.53 0.09
N SER A 256 -16.65 -14.82 -0.07
CA SER A 256 -17.14 -14.41 -1.39
C SER A 256 -16.35 -13.25 -2.00
N GLU A 257 -15.56 -12.53 -1.20
CA GLU A 257 -14.83 -11.32 -1.62
C GLU A 257 -13.33 -11.58 -1.84
N ARG A 258 -13.00 -12.79 -2.30
CA ARG A 258 -11.62 -13.29 -2.24
C ARG A 258 -10.64 -12.57 -3.16
N ASN A 259 -11.05 -12.16 -4.37
CA ASN A 259 -10.25 -11.36 -5.32
C ASN A 259 -11.14 -10.79 -6.44
N PRO A 260 -10.89 -9.56 -6.94
CA PRO A 260 -11.45 -9.10 -8.19
C PRO A 260 -10.75 -9.85 -9.34
N GLY A 261 -11.47 -10.70 -10.07
CA GLY A 261 -10.89 -11.57 -11.10
C GLY A 261 -10.21 -10.81 -12.25
N LEU A 262 -9.43 -11.52 -13.08
CA LEU A 262 -8.69 -10.96 -14.25
C LEU A 262 -9.56 -10.08 -15.17
N PHE A 263 -10.84 -10.40 -15.31
CA PHE A 263 -11.78 -9.66 -16.16
C PHE A 263 -12.23 -8.32 -15.55
N SER A 264 -12.06 -8.12 -14.24
CA SER A 264 -12.29 -6.83 -13.55
C SER A 264 -11.24 -5.76 -13.87
N LEU A 265 -10.19 -6.13 -14.62
CA LEU A 265 -9.18 -5.22 -15.15
C LEU A 265 -9.55 -4.68 -16.54
N ARG A 266 -10.55 -5.29 -17.19
CA ARG A 266 -10.88 -5.07 -18.60
C ARG A 266 -12.09 -4.15 -18.79
N ASP A 267 -13.09 -4.31 -17.93
CA ASP A 267 -14.30 -3.50 -17.98
C ASP A 267 -14.56 -2.94 -16.59
N GLY A 268 -15.17 -1.76 -16.49
CA GLY A 268 -15.82 -1.27 -15.26
C GLY A 268 -17.02 -2.12 -14.83
N ALA A 269 -16.95 -3.43 -15.09
CA ALA A 269 -17.92 -4.47 -14.84
C ALA A 269 -17.17 -5.67 -14.23
N VAL A 270 -17.39 -5.84 -12.92
CA VAL A 270 -17.23 -7.03 -12.08
C VAL A 270 -16.22 -6.83 -10.93
N GLN A 271 -16.78 -6.25 -9.86
CA GLN A 271 -16.61 -6.60 -8.44
C GLN A 271 -15.21 -6.41 -7.87
N SER A 272 -14.76 -5.14 -7.87
CA SER A 272 -13.92 -4.66 -6.76
C SER A 272 -14.84 -4.19 -5.65
N PRO A 273 -14.46 -4.21 -4.37
CA PRO A 273 -15.31 -3.67 -3.33
C PRO A 273 -15.60 -2.15 -3.45
N GLY A 274 -14.84 -1.42 -4.28
CA GLY A 274 -15.24 -0.07 -4.74
C GLY A 274 -16.41 -0.01 -5.75
N GLU A 275 -16.78 -1.13 -6.37
CA GLU A 275 -18.04 -1.30 -7.14
C GLU A 275 -19.24 -1.63 -6.24
N TYR A 276 -19.00 -2.03 -4.97
CA TYR A 276 -20.05 -2.29 -3.97
C TYR A 276 -20.68 -1.00 -3.42
N GLY A 277 -20.69 0.10 -4.18
CA GLY A 277 -21.56 1.24 -3.87
C GLY A 277 -23.04 0.85 -3.73
N THR A 278 -23.42 -0.40 -4.06
CA THR A 278 -24.76 -0.99 -3.88
C THR A 278 -24.84 -2.15 -2.87
N HIS A 279 -23.72 -2.57 -2.25
CA HIS A 279 -23.64 -3.58 -1.17
C HIS A 279 -22.67 -3.13 -0.07
N ILE A 280 -22.51 -1.82 0.14
CA ILE A 280 -22.21 -1.31 1.48
C ILE A 280 -23.54 -1.43 2.22
N ASP A 281 -23.90 -2.65 2.61
CA ASP A 281 -24.94 -2.84 3.60
C ASP A 281 -24.50 -2.05 4.85
N ASP A 282 -25.44 -1.41 5.54
CA ASP A 282 -25.22 -0.65 6.79
C ASP A 282 -24.78 -1.58 7.95
N GLU A 283 -24.01 -2.63 7.68
CA GLU A 283 -23.47 -3.51 8.70
C GLU A 283 -22.37 -2.79 9.48
N ASN A 284 -22.52 -2.86 10.79
CA ASN A 284 -21.60 -2.35 11.78
C ASN A 284 -20.25 -3.10 11.69
N LEU A 285 -19.15 -2.34 11.53
CA LEU A 285 -17.79 -2.87 11.55
C LEU A 285 -17.26 -3.13 12.98
N GLY A 286 -18.04 -2.80 14.01
CA GLY A 286 -17.68 -3.04 15.39
C GLY A 286 -17.62 -4.54 15.70
N GLU A 287 -16.48 -4.98 16.23
CA GLU A 287 -16.26 -6.34 16.73
C GLU A 287 -16.50 -7.41 15.65
N GLN A 288 -15.79 -7.27 14.53
CA GLN A 288 -15.79 -8.23 13.43
C GLN A 288 -14.38 -8.65 13.04
N ASP A 289 -14.29 -9.67 12.19
CA ASP A 289 -13.10 -9.98 11.38
C ASP A 289 -13.02 -8.97 10.22
N LEU A 290 -11.89 -8.28 10.11
CA LEU A 290 -11.75 -7.08 9.27
C LEU A 290 -10.68 -7.28 8.18
N GLN A 291 -11.07 -6.95 6.95
CA GLN A 291 -10.17 -6.84 5.82
C GLN A 291 -10.07 -5.38 5.34
N MET A 292 -8.85 -4.96 5.01
CA MET A 292 -8.55 -3.63 4.49
C MET A 292 -8.03 -3.71 3.06
N TRP A 293 -8.54 -2.84 2.21
CA TRP A 293 -8.12 -2.66 0.84
C TRP A 293 -7.44 -1.30 0.72
N ILE A 294 -6.11 -1.32 0.55
CA ILE A 294 -5.27 -0.13 0.65
C ILE A 294 -4.70 0.18 -0.73
N THR A 295 -4.98 1.38 -1.22
CA THR A 295 -4.43 1.93 -2.45
C THR A 295 -3.24 2.83 -2.13
N VAL A 296 -2.10 2.50 -2.72
CA VAL A 296 -0.89 3.32 -2.68
C VAL A 296 -0.46 3.67 -4.10
N GLY A 297 0.35 4.70 -4.25
CA GLY A 297 0.91 5.00 -5.56
C GLY A 297 2.24 5.73 -5.52
N THR A 298 2.98 5.53 -6.60
CA THR A 298 4.29 6.15 -6.85
C THR A 298 4.14 7.14 -7.99
N GLN A 299 4.78 8.30 -7.87
CA GLN A 299 4.91 9.23 -8.98
C GLN A 299 6.24 8.98 -9.69
N THR A 300 6.23 9.04 -11.02
CA THR A 300 7.43 8.98 -11.84
C THR A 300 7.51 10.25 -12.65
N VAL A 301 8.69 10.88 -12.63
CA VAL A 301 8.99 12.07 -13.43
C VAL A 301 10.11 11.70 -14.39
N LEU A 302 9.85 11.87 -15.68
CA LEU A 302 10.86 11.74 -16.72
C LEU A 302 11.33 13.13 -17.12
N SER A 303 12.62 13.37 -16.92
CA SER A 303 13.32 14.55 -17.41
C SER A 303 14.43 14.14 -18.38
N ASN A 304 14.77 15.02 -19.32
CA ASN A 304 15.87 14.79 -20.25
C ASN A 304 17.27 14.90 -19.57
N SER A 305 17.33 15.43 -18.36
CA SER A 305 18.58 15.82 -17.68
C SER A 305 18.94 14.96 -16.47
N THR A 306 17.99 14.27 -15.83
CA THR A 306 18.22 13.54 -14.55
C THR A 306 17.88 12.05 -14.59
N GLY A 307 17.39 11.51 -15.70
CA GLY A 307 16.93 10.12 -15.79
C GLY A 307 15.64 9.88 -15.00
N SER A 308 15.17 8.63 -14.95
CA SER A 308 13.93 8.26 -14.25
C SER A 308 14.15 8.27 -12.74
N GLN A 309 13.41 9.09 -12.00
CA GLN A 309 13.39 9.04 -10.52
C GLN A 309 12.36 8.03 -10.04
N SER A 310 12.80 7.10 -9.19
CA SER A 310 11.93 6.12 -8.53
C SER A 310 11.48 6.66 -7.19
N LEU A 311 10.16 6.78 -7.01
CA LEU A 311 9.56 6.99 -5.70
C LEU A 311 8.98 5.67 -5.20
N SER A 312 9.01 5.51 -3.88
CA SER A 312 8.54 4.32 -3.17
C SER A 312 7.22 4.60 -2.48
N ALA A 313 6.36 3.59 -2.45
CA ALA A 313 5.16 3.57 -1.62
C ALA A 313 5.22 2.36 -0.70
N SER A 314 4.67 2.48 0.51
CA SER A 314 4.72 1.39 1.49
C SER A 314 3.49 1.32 2.40
N ILE A 315 3.22 0.11 2.89
CA ILE A 315 2.26 -0.17 3.95
C ILE A 315 3.05 -0.84 5.06
N ARG A 316 2.96 -0.31 6.29
CA ARG A 316 3.66 -0.83 7.46
C ARG A 316 2.63 -1.31 8.47
N ILE A 317 2.81 -2.53 8.98
CA ILE A 317 2.01 -3.13 10.04
C ILE A 317 2.95 -3.31 11.22
N ILE A 318 2.72 -2.54 12.27
CA ILE A 318 3.60 -2.42 13.42
C ILE A 318 2.89 -3.06 14.61
N PRO A 319 3.40 -4.16 15.19
CA PRO A 319 2.89 -4.67 16.45
C PRO A 319 3.15 -3.65 17.56
N ASN A 320 2.19 -3.50 18.45
CA ASN A 320 2.41 -2.74 19.67
C ASN A 320 3.18 -3.62 20.66
N SER A 321 4.28 -3.12 21.20
CA SER A 321 5.14 -3.78 22.19
C SER A 321 4.74 -3.43 23.61
#